data_AF-A0A381ZHE6-F1
#
_entry.id   AF-A0A381ZHE6-F1
#
_cell.length_a   1.000
_cell.length_b   1.000
_cell.length_c   1.000
_cell.angle_alpha   90.00
_cell.angle_beta   90.00
_cell.angle_gamma   90.00
#
_symmetry.space_group_name_H-M   'P 1'
#
loop_
_entity.id
_entity.type
_entity.pdbx_description
1 polymer ?
#
loop_
_entity_poly.entity_id
_entity_poly.type
_entity_poly.pdbx_seq_one_letter_code
_entity_poly.pdbx_strand_id
1 'polypeptide(L)'
;MRTLHIFGDSFSQPFKEDWVWTNQLGNKLQVTALSNNSHIGVSNDWIFSNVRDAILGNQEKPLVKGDVVIVILTSPYRYWFFKDKPQLSNYMISNWDEFATEHDKGITEAIKGYVNYIQRDELDLIRTEFQVGWLKQMRHQIEFDLLLIPGFSMTIDFAGIINVLGDLTGSVSNAEFVTPDDDEKWYKGGIDTRYNHLIKDNHDILADKCVHSLMTGTTLDLCVGFKRHILRGDERYTSKQVGPLLIPKAKKLNTTSDRYKDTKHWLTGDK
;
A
#
# COMPACT_ATOMS: atom_id res chain seq x y z
N MET A 1 -16.80 -2.30 22.08
CA MET A 1 -16.08 -3.31 21.27
C MET A 1 -15.13 -2.52 20.37
N ARG A 2 -13.82 -2.77 20.44
CA ARG A 2 -12.80 -2.00 19.73
C ARG A 2 -12.49 -2.70 18.41
N THR A 3 -12.68 -2.03 17.29
CA THR A 3 -12.37 -2.55 15.96
C THR A 3 -11.05 -1.94 15.46
N LEU A 4 -10.21 -2.77 14.84
CA LEU A 4 -9.10 -2.30 14.02
C LEU A 4 -9.60 -2.14 12.58
N HIS A 5 -9.60 -0.91 12.08
CA HIS A 5 -9.86 -0.60 10.67
C HIS A 5 -8.53 -0.34 9.95
N ILE A 6 -8.34 -0.98 8.81
CA ILE A 6 -7.16 -0.81 7.97
C ILE A 6 -7.62 -0.41 6.58
N PHE A 7 -7.10 0.69 6.08
CA PHE A 7 -7.34 1.21 4.74
C PHE A 7 -6.00 1.42 4.05
N GLY A 8 -5.82 0.90 2.85
CA GLY A 8 -4.53 1.00 2.19
C GLY A 8 -4.45 0.27 0.86
N ASP A 9 -3.22 0.09 0.40
CA ASP A 9 -2.93 -0.58 -0.86
C ASP A 9 -2.40 -2.02 -0.65
N SER A 10 -1.52 -2.47 -1.54
CA SER A 10 -0.90 -3.79 -1.45
C SER A 10 -0.11 -4.01 -0.16
N PHE A 11 0.43 -2.97 0.49
CA PHE A 11 1.11 -3.06 1.79
C PHE A 11 0.20 -3.51 2.94
N SER A 12 -1.12 -3.50 2.75
CA SER A 12 -2.07 -3.97 3.75
C SER A 12 -3.13 -4.89 3.18
N GLN A 13 -2.95 -5.39 1.95
CA GLN A 13 -3.82 -6.40 1.34
C GLN A 13 -4.13 -7.54 2.33
N PRO A 14 -5.41 -7.88 2.54
CA PRO A 14 -5.80 -8.93 3.47
C PRO A 14 -5.38 -10.31 2.96
N PHE A 15 -4.36 -10.87 3.61
CA PHE A 15 -3.97 -12.28 3.49
C PHE A 15 -4.44 -13.04 4.74
N LYS A 16 -4.69 -14.35 4.59
CA LYS A 16 -5.31 -15.16 5.67
C LYS A 16 -4.30 -15.64 6.70
N GLU A 17 -3.02 -15.59 6.36
CA GLU A 17 -1.95 -16.13 7.17
C GLU A 17 -1.73 -15.31 8.44
N ASP A 18 -1.66 -15.98 9.59
CA ASP A 18 -1.58 -15.33 10.90
C ASP A 18 -0.30 -14.51 11.10
N TRP A 19 0.76 -14.81 10.34
CA TRP A 19 2.02 -14.07 10.40
C TRP A 19 1.99 -12.75 9.63
N VAL A 20 0.91 -12.47 8.91
CA VAL A 20 0.76 -11.21 8.19
C VAL A 20 0.53 -10.09 9.19
N TRP A 21 1.36 -9.04 9.10
CA TRP A 21 1.42 -7.91 10.03
C TRP A 21 0.04 -7.32 10.40
N THR A 22 -0.91 -7.24 9.48
CA THR A 22 -2.26 -6.72 9.77
C THR A 22 -3.02 -7.61 10.75
N ASN A 23 -2.87 -8.94 10.61
CA ASN A 23 -3.50 -9.92 11.50
C ASN A 23 -2.77 -9.93 12.85
N GLN A 24 -1.44 -9.89 12.83
CA GLN A 24 -0.63 -9.79 14.04
C GLN A 24 -0.94 -8.53 14.84
N LEU A 25 -1.10 -7.37 14.18
CA LEU A 25 -1.46 -6.11 14.81
C LEU A 25 -2.81 -6.22 15.52
N GLY A 26 -3.83 -6.77 14.86
CA GLY A 26 -5.13 -7.01 15.48
C GLY A 26 -5.03 -7.91 16.72
N ASN A 27 -4.28 -9.00 16.64
CA ASN A 27 -4.08 -9.92 17.75
C ASN A 27 -3.33 -9.26 18.92
N LYS A 28 -2.24 -8.54 18.66
CA LYS A 28 -1.43 -7.87 19.68
C LYS A 28 -2.16 -6.72 20.36
N LEU A 29 -3.02 -6.00 19.63
CA LEU A 29 -3.92 -4.97 20.20
C LEU A 29 -5.14 -5.55 20.92
N GLN A 30 -5.38 -6.86 20.83
CA GLN A 30 -6.52 -7.56 21.41
C GLN A 30 -7.87 -6.94 21.00
N VAL A 31 -7.98 -6.54 19.72
CA VAL A 31 -9.24 -5.98 19.20
C VAL A 31 -10.31 -7.06 19.08
N THR A 32 -11.57 -6.65 19.18
CA THR A 32 -12.72 -7.57 19.04
C THR A 32 -13.04 -7.87 17.58
N ALA A 33 -12.58 -7.04 16.66
CA ALA A 33 -12.82 -7.18 15.24
C ALA A 33 -11.71 -6.53 14.40
N LEU A 34 -11.43 -7.12 13.25
CA LEU A 34 -10.60 -6.55 12.19
C LEU A 34 -11.48 -6.23 10.96
N SER A 35 -11.33 -5.04 10.40
CA SER A 35 -11.94 -4.58 9.15
C SER A 35 -10.81 -4.10 8.24
N ASN A 36 -10.47 -4.86 7.19
CA ASN A 36 -9.36 -4.51 6.30
C ASN A 36 -9.89 -4.23 4.89
N ASN A 37 -10.02 -2.94 4.58
CA ASN A 37 -10.45 -2.39 3.30
C ASN A 37 -9.22 -1.95 2.49
N SER A 38 -8.31 -2.88 2.24
CA SER A 38 -7.12 -2.64 1.43
C SER A 38 -7.16 -3.42 0.14
N HIS A 39 -6.61 -2.85 -0.92
CA HIS A 39 -6.60 -3.49 -2.23
C HIS A 39 -5.35 -3.13 -3.02
N ILE A 40 -4.79 -4.10 -3.76
CA ILE A 40 -3.63 -3.86 -4.62
C ILE A 40 -3.90 -2.75 -5.66
N GLY A 41 -2.89 -1.90 -5.91
CA GLY A 41 -2.86 -0.95 -7.03
C GLY A 41 -3.82 0.24 -6.93
N VAL A 42 -4.47 0.46 -5.79
CA VAL A 42 -5.42 1.56 -5.58
C VAL A 42 -4.73 2.91 -5.37
N SER A 43 -5.49 4.00 -5.49
CA SER A 43 -5.08 5.37 -5.17
C SER A 43 -5.51 5.79 -3.76
N ASN A 44 -4.99 6.93 -3.31
CA ASN A 44 -5.49 7.59 -2.10
C ASN A 44 -6.97 7.98 -2.25
N ASP A 45 -7.47 8.36 -3.44
CA ASP A 45 -8.90 8.66 -3.62
C ASP A 45 -9.81 7.49 -3.22
N TRP A 46 -9.44 6.26 -3.62
CA TRP A 46 -10.18 5.06 -3.26
C TRP A 46 -10.05 4.72 -1.78
N ILE A 47 -8.84 4.82 -1.22
CA ILE A 47 -8.57 4.58 0.21
C ILE A 47 -9.43 5.51 1.07
N PHE A 48 -9.43 6.81 0.76
CA PHE A 48 -10.19 7.81 1.50
C PHE A 48 -11.70 7.69 1.28
N SER A 49 -12.15 7.21 0.12
CA SER A 49 -13.56 6.85 -0.07
C SER A 49 -13.99 5.74 0.90
N ASN A 50 -13.15 4.73 1.12
CA ASN A 50 -13.45 3.67 2.09
C ASN A 50 -13.44 4.17 3.53
N VAL A 51 -12.51 5.07 3.89
CA VAL A 51 -12.54 5.74 5.20
C VAL A 51 -13.86 6.48 5.38
N ARG A 52 -14.28 7.26 4.37
CA ARG A 52 -15.54 8.01 4.40
C ARG A 52 -16.74 7.06 4.56
N ASP A 53 -16.77 5.96 3.83
CA ASP A 53 -17.87 4.99 3.94
C ASP A 53 -17.92 4.31 5.31
N ALA A 54 -16.77 4.01 5.92
CA ALA A 54 -16.72 3.52 7.30
C ALA A 54 -17.27 4.56 8.30
N ILE A 55 -16.92 5.84 8.14
CA ILE A 55 -17.42 6.95 8.97
C ILE A 55 -18.93 7.15 8.81
N LEU A 56 -19.45 7.06 7.59
CA LEU A 56 -20.88 7.24 7.30
C LEU A 56 -21.73 6.01 7.66
N GLY A 57 -21.10 4.90 8.06
CA GLY A 57 -21.78 3.65 8.37
C GLY A 57 -22.29 2.89 7.15
N ASN A 58 -21.66 3.09 5.99
CA ASN A 58 -21.96 2.38 4.74
C ASN A 58 -21.25 1.00 4.66
N GLN A 59 -20.50 0.61 5.68
CA GLN A 59 -19.79 -0.67 5.77
C GLN A 59 -20.38 -1.55 6.87
N GLU A 60 -20.15 -2.86 6.79
CA GLU A 60 -20.59 -3.83 7.81
C GLU A 60 -20.10 -3.48 9.21
N LYS A 61 -18.89 -2.92 9.30
CA LYS A 61 -18.29 -2.42 10.53
C LYS A 61 -18.13 -0.90 10.41
N PRO A 62 -19.11 -0.11 10.89
CA PRO A 62 -18.96 1.34 10.94
C PRO A 62 -17.81 1.72 11.87
N LEU A 63 -17.13 2.81 11.55
CA LEU A 63 -16.08 3.38 12.38
C LEU A 63 -16.70 4.19 13.51
N VAL A 64 -16.32 3.88 14.75
CA VAL A 64 -16.88 4.51 15.95
C VAL A 64 -15.79 5.01 16.90
N LYS A 65 -16.20 5.81 17.89
CA LYS A 65 -15.31 6.29 18.96
C LYS A 65 -14.52 5.17 19.62
N GLY A 66 -13.22 5.39 19.79
CA GLY A 66 -12.29 4.46 20.44
C GLY A 66 -11.77 3.32 19.56
N ASP A 67 -12.22 3.21 18.30
CA ASP A 67 -11.62 2.32 17.32
C ASP A 67 -10.17 2.71 17.00
N VAL A 68 -9.41 1.75 16.46
CA VAL A 68 -8.07 1.99 15.92
C VAL A 68 -8.14 2.01 14.40
N VAL A 69 -7.53 3.01 13.79
CA VAL A 69 -7.51 3.21 12.35
C VAL A 69 -6.07 3.26 11.87
N ILE A 70 -5.74 2.40 10.91
CA ILE A 70 -4.49 2.43 10.17
C ILE A 70 -4.81 2.85 8.74
N VAL A 71 -4.17 3.92 8.27
CA VAL A 71 -4.25 4.34 6.88
C VAL A 71 -2.86 4.24 6.27
N ILE A 72 -2.72 3.44 5.24
CA ILE A 72 -1.49 3.36 4.44
C ILE A 72 -1.69 4.26 3.23
N LEU A 73 -0.97 5.38 3.16
CA LEU A 73 -0.98 6.24 1.98
C LEU A 73 -0.19 5.58 0.86
N THR A 74 -0.73 5.60 -0.34
CA THR A 74 -0.02 5.17 -1.54
C THR A 74 0.57 6.36 -2.29
N SER A 75 1.19 6.13 -3.45
CA SER A 75 1.76 7.19 -4.27
C SER A 75 0.74 8.32 -4.54
N PRO A 76 1.13 9.61 -4.35
CA PRO A 76 0.24 10.75 -4.52
C PRO A 76 -0.22 10.92 -5.99
N TYR A 77 0.53 10.33 -6.92
CA TYR A 77 0.29 10.42 -8.36
C TYR A 77 -0.78 9.46 -8.86
N ARG A 78 -1.26 8.52 -8.05
CA ARG A 78 -2.31 7.56 -8.45
C ARG A 78 -3.68 8.20 -8.36
N TYR A 79 -4.54 7.91 -9.33
CA TYR A 79 -5.92 8.40 -9.41
C TYR A 79 -6.89 7.25 -9.56
N TRP A 80 -8.05 7.35 -8.91
CA TRP A 80 -9.13 6.36 -9.07
C TRP A 80 -9.94 6.63 -10.33
N PHE A 81 -9.40 6.25 -11.50
CA PHE A 81 -10.03 6.52 -12.79
C PHE A 81 -11.23 5.62 -13.09
N PHE A 82 -11.11 4.33 -12.78
CA PHE A 82 -12.14 3.32 -13.06
C PHE A 82 -12.90 2.98 -11.79
N LYS A 83 -14.17 3.40 -11.70
CA LYS A 83 -15.03 3.15 -10.52
C LYS A 83 -15.00 1.69 -10.07
N ASP A 84 -15.20 0.75 -10.99
CA ASP A 84 -15.31 -0.68 -10.63
C ASP A 84 -13.99 -1.46 -10.75
N LYS A 85 -12.87 -0.76 -11.03
CA LYS A 85 -11.52 -1.34 -11.19
C LYS A 85 -10.47 -0.49 -10.45
N PRO A 86 -10.59 -0.33 -9.12
CA PRO A 86 -9.72 0.56 -8.37
C PRO A 86 -8.23 0.17 -8.46
N GLN A 87 -7.90 -1.11 -8.72
CA GLN A 87 -6.52 -1.57 -8.94
C GLN A 87 -5.84 -0.98 -10.18
N LEU A 88 -6.60 -0.42 -11.12
CA LEU A 88 -6.06 0.27 -12.29
C LEU A 88 -5.67 1.73 -11.99
N SER A 89 -5.68 2.14 -10.72
CA SER A 89 -5.18 3.46 -10.33
C SER A 89 -3.67 3.59 -10.47
N ASN A 90 -2.94 2.47 -10.42
CA ASN A 90 -1.49 2.42 -10.57
C ASN A 90 -1.08 2.34 -12.06
N TYR A 91 -1.17 3.45 -12.78
CA TYR A 91 -0.82 3.53 -14.21
C TYR A 91 0.69 3.51 -14.50
N MET A 92 1.53 3.58 -13.46
CA MET A 92 3.00 3.54 -13.55
C MET A 92 3.57 2.12 -13.63
N ILE A 93 2.71 1.09 -13.64
CA ILE A 93 3.18 -0.27 -13.94
C ILE A 93 3.39 -0.40 -15.44
N SER A 94 4.51 -1.01 -15.82
CA SER A 94 5.01 -1.11 -17.19
C SER A 94 4.02 -1.63 -18.22
N ASN A 95 3.08 -2.50 -17.81
CA ASN A 95 2.09 -3.11 -18.68
C ASN A 95 0.65 -2.73 -18.31
N TRP A 96 0.46 -1.57 -17.68
CA TRP A 96 -0.85 -1.11 -17.24
C TRP A 96 -1.87 -1.01 -18.38
N ASP A 97 -1.43 -0.52 -19.54
CA ASP A 97 -2.31 -0.23 -20.67
C ASP A 97 -2.83 -1.49 -21.36
N GLU A 98 -2.09 -2.59 -21.32
CA GLU A 98 -2.59 -3.91 -21.75
C GLU A 98 -3.86 -4.27 -20.95
N PHE A 99 -3.77 -4.22 -19.61
CA PHE A 99 -4.89 -4.55 -18.73
C PHE A 99 -6.03 -3.53 -18.82
N ALA A 100 -5.70 -2.24 -18.92
CA ALA A 100 -6.72 -1.20 -19.00
C ALA A 100 -7.48 -1.27 -20.34
N THR A 101 -6.80 -1.57 -21.44
CA THR A 101 -7.41 -1.65 -22.79
C THR A 101 -8.35 -2.85 -22.94
N GLU A 102 -8.07 -3.97 -22.26
CA GLU A 102 -9.01 -5.09 -22.16
C GLU A 102 -10.37 -4.68 -21.58
N HIS A 103 -10.39 -3.60 -20.79
CA HIS A 103 -11.61 -3.06 -20.19
C HIS A 103 -12.22 -1.94 -21.03
N ASP A 104 -11.45 -0.90 -21.34
CA ASP A 104 -11.94 0.22 -22.15
C ASP A 104 -10.77 0.98 -22.78
N LYS A 105 -10.63 0.85 -24.11
CA LYS A 105 -9.60 1.55 -24.89
C LYS A 105 -9.77 3.07 -24.84
N GLY A 106 -11.01 3.58 -24.88
CA GLY A 106 -11.27 5.02 -24.90
C GLY A 106 -10.87 5.68 -23.58
N ILE A 107 -11.24 5.06 -22.45
CA ILE A 107 -10.81 5.52 -21.12
C ILE A 107 -9.29 5.43 -20.99
N THR A 108 -8.69 4.34 -21.49
CA THR A 108 -7.24 4.14 -21.44
C THR A 108 -6.49 5.28 -22.16
N GLU A 109 -6.87 5.62 -23.38
CA GLU A 109 -6.23 6.72 -24.13
C GLU A 109 -6.46 8.09 -23.47
N ALA A 110 -7.64 8.33 -22.88
CA ALA A 110 -7.91 9.55 -22.12
C ALA A 110 -7.00 9.66 -20.89
N ILE A 111 -6.80 8.56 -20.15
CA ILE A 111 -5.87 8.52 -19.01
C ILE A 111 -4.44 8.78 -19.49
N LYS A 112 -3.99 8.13 -20.58
CA LYS A 112 -2.66 8.37 -21.15
C LYS A 112 -2.44 9.83 -21.50
N GLY A 113 -3.45 10.47 -22.11
CA GLY A 113 -3.42 11.91 -22.41
C GLY A 113 -3.38 12.77 -21.15
N TYR A 114 -4.21 12.46 -20.15
CA TYR A 114 -4.25 13.18 -18.89
C TYR A 114 -2.90 13.12 -18.16
N VAL A 115 -2.37 11.91 -17.94
CA VAL A 115 -1.15 11.76 -17.14
C VAL A 115 0.07 12.34 -17.85
N ASN A 116 0.18 12.26 -19.19
CA ASN A 116 1.34 12.77 -19.90
C ASN A 116 1.30 14.29 -20.14
N TYR A 117 0.11 14.90 -20.24
CA TYR A 117 -0.01 16.28 -20.72
C TYR A 117 -0.77 17.23 -19.79
N ILE A 118 -1.51 16.73 -18.78
CA ILE A 118 -2.41 17.54 -17.94
C ILE A 118 -2.06 17.46 -16.46
N GLN A 119 -1.74 16.25 -15.97
CA GLN A 119 -1.43 16.01 -14.56
C GLN A 119 -0.21 16.85 -14.12
N ARG A 120 -0.29 17.39 -12.91
CA ARG A 120 0.76 18.24 -12.32
C ARG A 120 1.08 17.75 -10.91
N ASP A 121 2.33 17.41 -10.68
CA ASP A 121 2.80 16.79 -9.43
C ASP A 121 2.50 17.65 -8.20
N GLU A 122 2.63 18.97 -8.29
CA GLU A 122 2.30 19.89 -7.20
C GLU A 122 0.82 19.77 -6.77
N LEU A 123 -0.10 19.60 -7.73
CA LEU A 123 -1.52 19.44 -7.41
C LEU A 123 -1.83 18.08 -6.79
N ASP A 124 -1.09 17.04 -7.18
CA ASP A 124 -1.19 15.71 -6.59
C ASP A 124 -0.79 15.70 -5.12
N LEU A 125 0.29 16.42 -4.80
CA LEU A 125 0.76 16.61 -3.44
C LEU A 125 -0.25 17.41 -2.62
N ILE A 126 -0.71 18.58 -3.10
CA ILE A 126 -1.73 19.40 -2.42
C ILE A 126 -3.03 18.62 -2.18
N ARG A 127 -3.47 17.81 -3.15
CA ARG A 127 -4.63 16.94 -2.96
C ARG A 127 -4.42 15.95 -1.81
N THR A 128 -3.24 15.32 -1.76
CA THR A 128 -2.90 14.38 -0.68
C THR A 128 -2.86 15.09 0.67
N GLU A 129 -2.33 16.31 0.73
CA GLU A 129 -2.35 17.15 1.94
C GLU A 129 -3.78 17.46 2.40
N PHE A 130 -4.70 17.80 1.49
CA PHE A 130 -6.11 18.00 1.83
C PHE A 130 -6.77 16.74 2.37
N GLN A 131 -6.46 15.57 1.79
CA GLN A 131 -6.94 14.29 2.28
C GLN A 131 -6.45 14.02 3.70
N VAL A 132 -5.15 14.22 3.97
CA VAL A 132 -4.57 14.09 5.32
C VAL A 132 -5.21 15.06 6.31
N GLY A 133 -5.38 16.33 5.93
CA GLY A 133 -6.04 17.34 6.77
C GLY A 133 -7.48 16.95 7.12
N TRP A 134 -8.24 16.45 6.14
CA TRP A 134 -9.59 15.94 6.36
C TRP A 134 -9.60 14.74 7.32
N LEU A 135 -8.70 13.77 7.15
CA LEU A 135 -8.62 12.60 8.04
C LEU A 135 -8.27 12.99 9.48
N LYS A 136 -7.34 13.94 9.67
CA LYS A 136 -7.00 14.49 10.99
C LYS A 136 -8.24 15.12 11.65
N GLN A 137 -9.01 15.91 10.90
CA GLN A 137 -10.25 16.50 11.40
C GLN A 137 -11.30 15.44 11.77
N MET A 138 -11.49 14.42 10.93
CA MET A 138 -12.43 13.33 11.20
C MET A 138 -12.03 12.53 12.45
N ARG A 139 -10.72 12.29 12.64
CA ARG A 139 -10.18 11.67 13.85
C ARG A 139 -10.59 12.43 15.10
N HIS A 140 -10.48 13.76 15.10
CA HIS A 140 -10.89 14.58 16.25
C HIS A 140 -12.41 14.56 16.47
N GLN A 141 -13.21 14.59 15.41
CA GLN A 141 -14.68 14.61 15.52
C GLN A 141 -15.26 13.29 16.00
N ILE A 142 -14.68 12.16 15.59
CA ILE A 142 -15.19 10.82 15.91
C ILE A 142 -14.47 10.20 17.11
N GLU A 143 -13.28 10.71 17.43
CA GLU A 143 -12.44 10.28 18.55
C GLU A 143 -11.92 8.83 18.40
N PHE A 144 -11.23 8.55 17.28
CA PHE A 144 -10.51 7.29 17.05
C PHE A 144 -8.98 7.45 17.13
N ASP A 145 -8.27 6.34 17.37
CA ASP A 145 -6.80 6.30 17.33
C ASP A 145 -6.32 6.15 15.88
N LEU A 146 -5.35 6.96 15.47
CA LEU A 146 -4.87 6.97 14.08
C LEU A 146 -3.37 6.71 14.00
N LEU A 147 -2.99 5.77 13.15
CA LEU A 147 -1.64 5.63 12.63
C LEU A 147 -1.67 5.79 11.10
N LEU A 148 -1.12 6.90 10.61
CA LEU A 148 -1.03 7.22 9.18
C LEU A 148 0.36 6.86 8.68
N ILE A 149 0.47 5.84 7.83
CA ILE A 149 1.75 5.29 7.39
C ILE A 149 1.97 5.64 5.91
N PRO A 150 3.06 6.32 5.54
CA PRO A 150 3.43 6.49 4.14
C PRO A 150 3.89 5.15 3.54
N GLY A 151 3.19 4.69 2.51
CA GLY A 151 3.62 3.57 1.69
C GLY A 151 4.77 3.94 0.74
N PHE A 152 4.86 5.22 0.37
CA PHE A 152 5.89 5.78 -0.51
C PHE A 152 6.45 7.07 0.08
N SER A 153 7.66 7.47 -0.33
CA SER A 153 8.26 8.74 0.07
C SER A 153 7.35 9.92 -0.29
N MET A 154 6.94 10.67 0.74
CA MET A 154 6.15 11.90 0.61
C MET A 154 6.28 12.73 1.88
N THR A 155 5.98 14.02 1.76
CA THR A 155 5.90 14.92 2.92
C THR A 155 4.52 14.82 3.55
N ILE A 156 4.47 14.62 4.87
CA ILE A 156 3.23 14.56 5.66
C ILE A 156 3.38 15.46 6.87
N ASP A 157 2.39 16.32 7.11
CA ASP A 157 2.26 17.03 8.38
C ASP A 157 1.65 16.12 9.46
N PHE A 158 2.53 15.56 10.30
CA PHE A 158 2.14 14.72 11.44
C PHE A 158 1.69 15.50 12.68
N ALA A 159 1.59 16.83 12.65
CA ALA A 159 1.15 17.60 13.82
C ALA A 159 -0.20 17.09 14.36
N GLY A 160 -0.24 16.71 15.65
CA GLY A 160 -1.46 16.20 16.30
C GLY A 160 -1.74 14.70 16.11
N ILE A 161 -0.87 13.96 15.40
CA ILE A 161 -0.91 12.50 15.25
C ILE A 161 0.47 11.88 15.51
N ILE A 162 0.56 10.55 15.54
CA ILE A 162 1.84 9.85 15.70
C ILE A 162 2.71 10.12 14.46
N ASN A 163 3.93 10.61 14.69
CA ASN A 163 4.91 10.82 13.63
C ASN A 163 5.42 9.49 13.05
N VAL A 164 5.63 9.42 11.74
CA VAL A 164 6.25 8.28 11.08
C VAL A 164 7.52 8.74 10.36
N LEU A 165 8.64 8.08 10.64
CA LEU A 165 9.91 8.32 9.96
C LEU A 165 10.15 7.24 8.91
N GLY A 166 10.43 7.65 7.67
CA GLY A 166 10.59 6.74 6.53
C GLY A 166 9.25 6.33 5.91
N ASP A 167 9.30 5.35 5.01
CA ASP A 167 8.17 4.85 4.21
C ASP A 167 8.27 3.32 4.00
N LEU A 168 7.14 2.66 3.72
CA LEU A 168 7.13 1.20 3.55
C LEU A 168 7.87 0.71 2.30
N THR A 169 7.95 1.53 1.24
CA THR A 169 8.64 1.16 -0.01
C THR A 169 10.15 1.25 0.16
N GLY A 170 10.70 2.48 0.25
CA GLY A 170 12.13 2.70 0.27
C GLY A 170 12.77 2.30 1.60
N SER A 171 12.13 2.65 2.72
CA SER A 171 12.74 2.43 4.03
C SER A 171 12.63 0.99 4.51
N VAL A 172 11.63 0.22 4.04
CA VAL A 172 11.40 -1.17 4.47
C VAL A 172 11.54 -2.16 3.31
N SER A 173 10.59 -2.20 2.36
CA SER A 173 10.51 -3.22 1.31
C SER A 173 11.77 -3.32 0.44
N ASN A 174 12.24 -2.20 -0.12
CA ASN A 174 13.43 -2.22 -0.99
C ASN A 174 14.70 -2.52 -0.19
N ALA A 175 14.73 -2.16 1.09
CA ALA A 175 15.87 -2.44 1.96
C ALA A 175 16.01 -3.92 2.33
N GLU A 176 15.02 -4.77 2.05
CA GLU A 176 15.11 -6.22 2.23
C GLU A 176 16.06 -6.88 1.21
N PHE A 177 16.27 -6.26 0.06
CA PHE A 177 17.12 -6.77 -1.01
C PHE A 177 18.61 -6.51 -0.73
N VAL A 178 19.45 -7.46 -1.14
CA VAL A 178 20.91 -7.35 -0.98
C VAL A 178 21.44 -6.19 -1.82
N THR A 179 20.94 -6.02 -3.04
CA THR A 179 21.32 -4.95 -3.96
C THR A 179 20.08 -4.36 -4.69
N PRO A 180 20.19 -3.15 -5.26
CA PRO A 180 19.18 -2.61 -6.16
C PRO A 180 18.91 -3.50 -7.39
N ASP A 181 19.92 -4.23 -7.87
CA ASP A 181 19.76 -5.17 -9.00
C ASP A 181 18.92 -6.39 -8.61
N ASP A 182 19.03 -6.86 -7.37
CA ASP A 182 18.20 -7.95 -6.84
C ASP A 182 16.72 -7.54 -6.77
N ASP A 183 16.48 -6.31 -6.32
CA ASP A 183 15.17 -5.67 -6.27
C ASP A 183 14.56 -5.55 -7.69
N GLU A 184 15.32 -4.96 -8.61
CA GLU A 184 14.89 -4.79 -10.00
C GLU A 184 14.59 -6.14 -10.66
N LYS A 185 15.47 -7.13 -10.49
CA LYS A 185 15.27 -8.50 -10.99
C LYS A 185 14.01 -9.15 -10.40
N TRP A 186 13.73 -8.91 -9.12
CA TRP A 186 12.54 -9.44 -8.46
C TRP A 186 11.26 -8.87 -9.09
N TYR A 187 11.17 -7.55 -9.21
CA TYR A 187 9.97 -6.91 -9.76
C TYR A 187 9.83 -7.08 -11.28
N LYS A 188 10.94 -7.12 -12.04
CA LYS A 188 10.93 -7.51 -13.46
C LYS A 188 10.38 -8.92 -13.65
N GLY A 189 10.53 -9.82 -12.66
CA GLY A 189 9.96 -11.17 -12.65
C GLY A 189 8.44 -11.24 -12.43
N GLY A 190 7.71 -10.12 -12.52
CA GLY A 190 6.25 -10.02 -12.41
C GLY A 190 5.73 -9.68 -11.00
N ILE A 191 4.75 -10.44 -10.50
CA ILE A 191 3.91 -10.09 -9.33
C ILE A 191 4.49 -9.72 -7.93
N ASP A 192 5.75 -9.80 -7.54
CA ASP A 192 6.17 -9.81 -6.11
C ASP A 192 5.53 -10.95 -5.30
N THR A 193 6.37 -11.88 -4.89
CA THR A 193 5.91 -13.08 -4.16
C THR A 193 5.78 -12.85 -2.66
N ARG A 194 6.21 -11.70 -2.13
CA ARG A 194 6.05 -11.34 -0.71
C ARG A 194 4.62 -10.89 -0.41
N TYR A 195 4.09 -11.29 0.74
CA TYR A 195 2.85 -10.68 1.22
C TYR A 195 3.14 -9.25 1.65
N ASN A 196 2.27 -8.33 1.25
CA ASN A 196 2.42 -6.91 1.58
C ASN A 196 3.78 -6.28 1.25
N HIS A 197 4.52 -6.83 0.28
CA HIS A 197 5.87 -6.40 -0.07
C HIS A 197 6.91 -6.54 1.06
N LEU A 198 6.67 -7.42 2.03
CA LEU A 198 7.58 -7.67 3.14
C LEU A 198 7.98 -9.14 3.21
N ILE A 199 9.22 -9.39 3.62
CA ILE A 199 9.59 -10.73 4.09
C ILE A 199 8.78 -11.09 5.33
N LYS A 200 8.51 -12.38 5.50
CA LYS A 200 7.79 -12.92 6.66
C LYS A 200 8.30 -12.38 7.99
N ASP A 201 9.62 -12.32 8.20
CA ASP A 201 10.19 -11.84 9.46
C ASP A 201 9.90 -10.35 9.74
N ASN A 202 9.80 -9.52 8.70
CA ASN A 202 9.54 -8.08 8.84
C ASN A 202 8.07 -7.77 9.13
N HIS A 203 7.14 -8.70 8.90
CA HIS A 203 5.75 -8.52 9.31
C HIS A 203 5.62 -8.42 10.84
N ASP A 204 6.31 -9.27 11.60
CA ASP A 204 6.28 -9.24 13.07
C ASP A 204 6.90 -7.96 13.62
N ILE A 205 8.02 -7.54 13.02
CA ILE A 205 8.69 -6.28 13.38
C ILE A 205 7.78 -5.08 13.09
N LEU A 206 7.10 -5.04 11.95
CA LEU A 206 6.17 -3.96 11.62
C LEU A 206 4.98 -3.94 12.60
N ALA A 207 4.39 -5.11 12.87
CA ALA A 207 3.28 -5.21 13.81
C ALA A 207 3.67 -4.73 15.22
N ASP A 208 4.82 -5.16 15.74
CA ASP A 208 5.32 -4.73 17.05
C ASP A 208 5.59 -3.22 17.12
N LYS A 209 6.20 -2.66 16.08
CA LYS A 209 6.45 -1.22 15.99
C LYS A 209 5.14 -0.42 15.95
N CYS A 210 4.14 -0.89 15.19
CA CYS A 210 2.82 -0.27 15.14
C CYS A 210 2.13 -0.31 16.53
N VAL A 211 2.15 -1.46 17.21
CA VAL A 211 1.62 -1.60 18.58
C VAL A 211 2.32 -0.63 19.53
N HIS A 212 3.66 -0.63 19.53
CA HIS A 212 4.43 0.24 20.41
C HIS A 212 4.06 1.72 20.20
N SER A 213 4.01 2.17 18.95
CA SER A 213 3.70 3.55 18.61
C SER A 213 2.28 3.93 19.01
N LEU A 214 1.29 3.06 18.74
CA LEU A 214 -0.10 3.27 19.15
C LEU A 214 -0.28 3.34 20.67
N MET A 215 0.48 2.53 21.43
CA MET A 215 0.33 2.43 22.89
C MET A 215 1.09 3.52 23.65
N THR A 216 2.15 4.08 23.07
CA THR A 216 3.05 5.02 23.75
C THR A 216 3.03 6.43 23.15
N GLY A 217 2.48 6.60 21.94
CA GLY A 217 2.52 7.85 21.18
C GLY A 217 3.90 8.18 20.61
N THR A 218 4.88 7.27 20.72
CA THR A 218 6.23 7.49 20.15
C THR A 218 6.22 7.38 18.63
N THR A 219 7.19 8.04 17.97
CA THR A 219 7.42 7.93 16.53
C THR A 219 7.50 6.48 16.07
N LEU A 220 6.77 6.14 15.01
CA LEU A 220 6.96 4.91 14.25
C LEU A 220 8.18 5.10 13.34
N ASP A 221 9.33 4.57 13.75
CA ASP A 221 10.55 4.62 12.93
C ASP A 221 10.65 3.40 12.02
N LEU A 222 10.44 3.63 10.71
CA LEU A 222 10.55 2.62 9.65
C LEU A 222 11.99 2.45 9.12
N CYS A 223 12.90 3.35 9.47
CA CYS A 223 14.28 3.37 8.98
C CYS A 223 15.19 2.38 9.72
N VAL A 224 14.78 1.84 10.87
CA VAL A 224 15.63 0.99 11.71
C VAL A 224 14.90 -0.23 12.29
N GLY A 225 15.66 -1.25 12.66
CA GLY A 225 15.17 -2.46 13.37
C GLY A 225 14.63 -3.57 12.47
N PHE A 226 14.32 -3.28 11.21
CA PHE A 226 13.95 -4.29 10.20
C PHE A 226 15.14 -5.15 9.76
N LYS A 227 14.87 -6.38 9.32
CA LYS A 227 15.86 -7.20 8.60
C LYS A 227 16.06 -6.62 7.20
N ARG A 228 17.32 -6.44 6.81
CA ARG A 228 17.74 -5.79 5.57
C ARG A 228 18.80 -6.62 4.86
N HIS A 229 18.92 -6.43 3.55
CA HIS A 229 19.97 -7.06 2.73
C HIS A 229 20.01 -8.58 2.84
N ILE A 230 18.85 -9.23 2.73
CA ILE A 230 18.74 -10.69 2.82
C ILE A 230 18.21 -11.35 1.55
N LEU A 231 17.41 -10.66 0.75
CA LEU A 231 16.78 -11.23 -0.44
C LEU A 231 17.64 -11.04 -1.67
N ARG A 232 17.89 -12.15 -2.38
CA ARG A 232 18.45 -12.12 -3.73
C ARG A 232 17.35 -12.24 -4.78
N GLY A 233 17.56 -11.64 -5.95
CA GLY A 233 16.59 -11.60 -7.04
C GLY A 233 16.24 -12.99 -7.61
N ASP A 234 17.14 -13.98 -7.44
CA ASP A 234 16.93 -15.37 -7.88
C ASP A 234 16.13 -16.23 -6.88
N GLU A 235 15.81 -15.71 -5.69
CA GLU A 235 15.14 -16.47 -4.62
C GLU A 235 13.61 -16.31 -4.61
N ARG A 236 13.06 -15.62 -5.60
CA ARG A 236 11.63 -15.30 -5.75
C ARG A 236 10.68 -16.47 -5.53
N TYR A 237 11.10 -17.67 -5.92
CA TYR A 237 10.28 -18.87 -5.87
C TYR A 237 10.75 -19.91 -4.83
N THR A 238 11.89 -19.67 -4.18
CA THR A 238 12.57 -20.64 -3.31
C THR A 238 12.74 -20.14 -1.88
N SER A 239 12.70 -18.82 -1.66
CA SER A 239 12.80 -18.23 -0.34
C SER A 239 11.64 -18.67 0.56
N LYS A 240 11.94 -18.97 1.82
CA LYS A 240 10.93 -19.28 2.85
C LYS A 240 10.28 -18.03 3.46
N GLN A 241 10.74 -16.86 3.03
CA GLN A 241 10.31 -15.55 3.53
C GLN A 241 9.18 -14.94 2.71
N VAL A 242 8.68 -15.63 1.68
CA VAL A 242 7.66 -15.12 0.76
C VAL A 242 6.29 -15.76 1.00
N GLY A 243 5.24 -15.17 0.42
CA GLY A 243 3.86 -15.64 0.49
C GLY A 243 3.64 -16.91 -0.35
N PRO A 244 3.30 -18.06 0.26
CA PRO A 244 3.18 -19.33 -0.46
C PRO A 244 2.10 -19.32 -1.54
N LEU A 245 1.03 -18.52 -1.39
CA LEU A 245 -0.04 -18.42 -2.39
C LEU A 245 0.35 -17.57 -3.62
N LEU A 246 1.39 -16.73 -3.52
CA LEU A 246 1.85 -15.90 -4.62
C LEU A 246 2.85 -16.62 -5.53
N ILE A 247 3.59 -17.61 -5.03
CA ILE A 247 4.55 -18.37 -5.84
C ILE A 247 3.89 -19.04 -7.05
N PRO A 248 2.80 -19.82 -6.93
CA PRO A 248 2.17 -20.44 -8.10
C PRO A 248 1.60 -19.41 -9.08
N LYS A 249 1.04 -18.30 -8.56
CA LYS A 249 0.52 -17.20 -9.39
C LYS A 249 1.63 -16.54 -10.20
N ALA A 250 2.75 -16.24 -9.56
CA ALA A 250 3.91 -15.64 -10.21
C ALA A 250 4.51 -16.58 -11.27
N LYS A 251 4.60 -17.89 -10.99
CA LYS A 251 5.05 -18.89 -11.99
C LYS A 251 4.11 -18.96 -13.20
N LYS A 252 2.80 -19.01 -12.97
CA LYS A 252 1.80 -19.02 -14.04
C LYS A 252 1.94 -17.79 -14.94
N LEU A 253 2.02 -16.60 -14.33
CA LEU A 253 2.18 -15.35 -15.08
C LEU A 253 3.49 -15.28 -15.87
N ASN A 254 4.58 -15.82 -15.33
CA ASN A 254 5.84 -15.91 -16.05
C ASN A 254 5.73 -16.79 -17.30
N THR A 255 4.98 -17.90 -17.22
CA THR A 255 4.81 -18.81 -18.36
C THR A 255 3.83 -18.33 -19.43
N THR A 256 2.82 -17.54 -19.06
CA THR A 256 1.70 -17.19 -19.96
C THR A 256 1.79 -15.79 -20.54
N SER A 257 2.87 -15.05 -20.30
CA SER A 257 2.92 -13.65 -20.70
C SER A 257 4.18 -13.29 -21.47
N ASP A 258 3.99 -12.61 -22.60
CA ASP A 258 5.05 -11.94 -23.34
C ASP A 258 5.59 -10.67 -22.63
N ARG A 259 5.07 -10.37 -21.42
CA ARG A 259 5.46 -9.28 -20.48
C ARG A 259 6.95 -9.01 -20.31
N TYR A 260 7.82 -9.97 -20.65
CA TYR A 260 9.26 -9.93 -20.38
C TYR A 260 10.11 -9.60 -21.61
N LYS A 261 9.48 -9.29 -22.75
CA LYS A 261 10.15 -8.99 -24.03
C LYS A 261 9.90 -7.53 -24.41
N ASP A 262 10.72 -6.62 -23.90
CA ASP A 262 10.88 -5.25 -24.41
C ASP A 262 9.64 -4.34 -24.48
N THR A 263 8.82 -4.28 -23.43
CA THR A 263 7.77 -3.25 -23.34
C THR A 263 8.36 -1.90 -22.89
N LYS A 264 8.42 -0.93 -23.81
CA LYS A 264 8.67 0.47 -23.44
C LYS A 264 7.45 1.03 -22.72
N HIS A 265 7.63 1.57 -21.51
CA HIS A 265 6.55 2.25 -20.81
C HIS A 265 6.07 3.44 -21.66
N TRP A 266 4.75 3.60 -21.78
CA TRP A 266 4.12 4.68 -22.56
C TRP A 266 4.13 6.06 -21.84
N LEU A 267 4.63 6.11 -20.59
CA LEU A 267 4.78 7.36 -19.85
C LEU A 267 5.95 8.15 -20.43
N THR A 268 5.74 9.43 -20.67
CA THR A 268 6.77 10.33 -21.19
C THR A 268 7.35 11.17 -20.04
N GLY A 269 8.66 11.09 -19.82
CA GLY A 269 9.37 11.81 -18.76
C GLY A 269 9.63 10.98 -17.50
N ASP A 270 10.39 11.55 -16.56
CA ASP A 270 10.57 10.98 -15.22
C ASP A 270 9.32 11.29 -14.40
N LYS A 271 8.57 10.26 -13.98
CA LYS A 271 7.46 10.36 -13.01
C LYS A 271 7.62 9.31 -11.93
#